data_AF-A0A177A522-F1
#
_entry.id   AF-A0A177A522-F1
#
_cell.length_a   1.000
_cell.length_b   1.000
_cell.length_c   1.000
_cell.angle_alpha   90.00
_cell.angle_beta   90.00
_cell.angle_gamma   90.00
#
_symmetry.space_group_name_H-M   'P 1'
#
loop_
_entity.id
_entity.type
_entity.pdbx_description
1 polymer ?
#
loop_
_entity_poly.entity_id
_entity_poly.type
_entity_poly.pdbx_seq_one_letter_code
_entity_poly.pdbx_strand_id
1 'polypeptide(L)'
;MFFLKAISSALLILPTLASTMAKNSSYTNPILPGWHSDPSCIYVAEDHNAFFCATSSFLSFPGMPIYTSKDLVNWRLASHVVSRPSQVPQIGLTVSQNGGLWARPGRSQDLFTTTNPYDSSSWGAPLVFPLLDIDPSIFWDDDGTTYLHFSGIHQQTIDLTTGALGPPSIIRKGFTEFIPDGPQEAPSSATTKPSPARKISQAPTPAPLQTRYKPESYFQTVGHADLFQDGSGNW
;
A
#
# COMPACT_ATOMS: atom_id res chain seq x y z
N MET A 1 20.48 27.76 76.42
CA MET A 1 19.81 28.40 75.26
C MET A 1 20.85 28.53 74.17
N PHE A 2 20.81 27.94 72.98
CA PHE A 2 19.83 27.15 72.23
C PHE A 2 20.63 26.26 71.25
N PHE A 3 20.17 25.03 71.03
CA PHE A 3 20.58 24.17 69.91
C PHE A 3 19.91 24.65 68.62
N LEU A 4 20.62 24.67 67.49
CA LEU A 4 19.98 24.50 66.17
C LEU A 4 20.86 23.62 65.27
N LYS A 5 20.39 22.39 65.04
CA LYS A 5 20.81 21.51 63.94
C LYS A 5 20.06 21.95 62.68
N ALA A 6 20.80 22.26 61.62
CA ALA A 6 20.23 22.45 60.29
C ALA A 6 19.88 21.06 59.70
N ILE A 7 18.61 20.83 59.41
CA ILE A 7 18.12 19.66 58.67
C ILE A 7 18.06 20.08 57.20
N SER A 8 18.93 19.52 56.37
CA SER A 8 18.90 19.68 54.92
C SER A 8 17.93 18.64 54.35
N SER A 9 16.75 19.09 53.90
CA SER A 9 15.79 18.24 53.19
C SER A 9 16.15 18.18 51.72
N ALA A 10 16.75 17.06 51.29
CA ALA A 10 16.89 16.73 49.87
C ALA A 10 15.54 16.23 49.34
N LEU A 11 14.92 17.01 48.45
CA LEU A 11 13.69 16.64 47.75
C LEU A 11 14.04 15.66 46.61
N LEU A 12 13.83 14.37 46.82
CA LEU A 12 13.93 13.36 45.76
C LEU A 12 12.73 13.49 44.82
N ILE A 13 12.95 14.03 43.62
CA ILE A 13 11.99 13.95 42.51
C ILE A 13 12.18 12.58 41.86
N LEU A 14 11.29 11.63 42.18
CA LEU A 14 11.22 10.36 41.48
C LEU A 14 10.58 10.58 40.10
N PRO A 15 11.22 10.18 38.99
CA PRO A 15 10.56 10.17 37.69
C PRO A 15 9.51 9.06 37.70
N THR A 16 8.24 9.45 37.67
CA THR A 16 7.15 8.51 37.42
C THR A 16 7.25 8.05 35.97
N LEU A 17 7.79 6.86 35.73
CA LEU A 17 7.62 6.12 34.49
C LEU A 17 6.14 5.72 34.40
N ALA A 18 5.32 6.61 33.85
CA ALA A 18 3.98 6.26 33.43
C ALA A 18 4.10 5.31 32.23
N SER A 19 3.96 4.01 32.49
CA SER A 19 3.73 3.03 31.44
C SER A 19 2.39 3.37 30.80
N THR A 20 2.41 4.00 29.62
CA THR A 20 1.23 4.16 28.79
C THR A 20 0.84 2.79 28.27
N MET A 21 -0.03 2.07 28.99
CA MET A 21 -0.76 0.96 28.40
C MET A 21 -1.46 1.48 27.14
N ALA A 22 -1.15 0.87 25.99
CA ALA A 22 -1.91 1.12 24.77
C ALA A 22 -3.38 0.82 25.06
N LYS A 23 -4.22 1.87 25.03
CA LYS A 23 -5.64 1.74 25.31
C LYS A 23 -6.25 0.96 24.16
N ASN A 24 -6.78 -0.24 24.45
CA ASN A 24 -7.50 -1.02 23.46
C ASN A 24 -8.68 -0.17 22.97
N SER A 25 -8.72 0.16 21.68
CA SER A 25 -9.75 1.00 21.08
C SER A 25 -10.50 0.19 20.02
N SER A 26 -11.82 0.30 20.01
CA SER A 26 -12.67 -0.33 19.01
C SER A 26 -12.93 0.63 17.86
N TYR A 27 -13.00 0.13 16.63
CA TYR A 27 -13.43 0.87 15.45
C TYR A 27 -14.54 0.12 14.71
N THR A 28 -15.17 0.78 13.73
CA THR A 28 -16.25 0.20 12.92
C THR A 28 -15.84 0.21 11.46
N ASN A 29 -16.03 -0.93 10.78
CA ASN A 29 -15.85 -1.02 9.34
C ASN A 29 -17.11 -0.57 8.58
N PRO A 30 -16.96 -0.06 7.34
CA PRO A 30 -15.70 0.18 6.64
C PRO A 30 -14.98 1.45 7.13
N ILE A 31 -13.64 1.39 7.22
CA ILE A 31 -12.79 2.56 7.58
C ILE A 31 -12.82 3.69 6.53
N LEU A 32 -13.13 3.34 5.28
CA LEU A 32 -13.39 4.26 4.17
C LEU A 32 -14.71 3.85 3.50
N PRO A 33 -15.85 4.45 3.89
CA PRO A 33 -17.14 4.17 3.27
C PRO A 33 -17.29 4.87 1.92
N GLY A 34 -18.04 4.25 1.00
CA GLY A 34 -18.30 4.78 -0.33
C GLY A 34 -17.55 3.99 -1.40
N TRP A 35 -17.17 4.67 -2.48
CA TRP A 35 -16.44 4.06 -3.59
C TRP A 35 -14.93 4.20 -3.38
N HIS A 36 -14.37 3.19 -2.70
CA HIS A 36 -12.95 3.09 -2.33
C HIS A 36 -12.43 1.69 -2.66
N SER A 37 -12.54 1.32 -3.94
CA SER A 37 -12.11 0.02 -4.45
C SER A 37 -10.57 -0.09 -4.47
N ASP A 38 -10.09 -1.33 -4.40
CA ASP A 38 -8.68 -1.69 -4.58
C ASP A 38 -7.70 -0.87 -3.70
N PRO A 39 -7.89 -0.86 -2.36
CA PRO A 39 -7.02 -0.09 -1.48
C PRO A 39 -5.61 -0.68 -1.49
N SER A 40 -4.62 0.15 -1.81
CA SER A 40 -3.20 -0.16 -1.63
C SER A 40 -2.57 0.82 -0.66
N CYS A 41 -1.89 0.31 0.36
CA CYS A 41 -1.57 1.06 1.56
C CYS A 41 -0.12 0.85 1.99
N ILE A 42 0.48 1.90 2.54
CA ILE A 42 1.84 1.86 3.08
C ILE A 42 1.94 2.73 4.32
N TYR A 43 2.81 2.34 5.25
CA TYR A 43 3.27 3.21 6.33
C TYR A 43 4.56 3.92 5.91
N VAL A 44 4.58 5.24 5.98
CA VAL A 44 5.75 6.05 5.67
C VAL A 44 6.30 6.63 6.97
N ALA A 45 7.36 6.00 7.48
CA ALA A 45 8.02 6.39 8.72
C ALA A 45 8.74 7.73 8.57
N GLU A 46 9.53 7.85 7.50
CA GLU A 46 10.34 9.03 7.19
C GLU A 46 9.44 10.22 6.82
N ASP A 47 9.77 11.41 7.31
CA ASP A 47 9.11 12.71 7.05
C ASP A 47 7.62 12.87 7.42
N HIS A 48 6.86 11.78 7.60
CA HIS A 48 5.41 11.85 7.73
C HIS A 48 4.86 11.15 8.96
N ASN A 49 5.49 10.03 9.38
CA ASN A 49 5.00 9.18 10.45
C ASN A 49 3.47 8.94 10.33
N ALA A 50 3.07 8.46 9.15
CA ALA A 50 1.67 8.33 8.77
C ALA A 50 1.46 7.20 7.77
N PHE A 51 0.22 6.70 7.75
CA PHE A 51 -0.25 5.76 6.75
C PHE A 51 -0.80 6.52 5.55
N PHE A 52 -0.62 5.94 4.36
CA PHE A 52 -1.21 6.41 3.12
C PHE A 52 -1.87 5.24 2.40
N CYS A 53 -3.05 5.49 1.81
CA CYS A 53 -3.74 4.52 0.98
C CYS A 53 -4.19 5.17 -0.32
N ALA A 54 -3.88 4.54 -1.44
CA ALA A 54 -4.47 4.83 -2.74
C ALA A 54 -5.71 3.97 -2.95
N THR A 55 -6.72 4.48 -3.64
CA THR A 55 -7.86 3.68 -4.10
C THR A 55 -8.09 3.90 -5.59
N SER A 56 -8.63 2.89 -6.29
CA SER A 56 -8.98 3.02 -7.70
C SER A 56 -10.14 4.02 -7.88
N SER A 57 -10.21 4.64 -9.06
CA SER A 57 -11.17 5.72 -9.34
C SER A 57 -11.76 5.67 -10.76
N PHE A 58 -11.31 4.73 -11.58
CA PHE A 58 -11.80 4.48 -12.93
C PHE A 58 -11.83 5.77 -13.77
N LEU A 59 -13.01 6.21 -14.20
CA LEU A 59 -13.20 7.42 -15.00
C LEU A 59 -13.20 8.73 -14.21
N SER A 60 -13.19 8.67 -12.88
CA SER A 60 -13.34 9.87 -12.07
C SER A 60 -12.11 10.76 -12.16
N PHE A 61 -12.37 12.06 -12.30
CA PHE A 61 -11.33 13.09 -12.33
C PHE A 61 -11.69 14.21 -11.34
N PRO A 62 -10.75 14.66 -10.47
CA PRO A 62 -9.39 14.16 -10.29
C PRO A 62 -9.35 12.71 -9.80
N GLY A 63 -8.35 11.95 -10.25
CA GLY A 63 -8.29 10.49 -10.11
C GLY A 63 -7.18 10.00 -9.19
N MET A 64 -7.28 8.74 -8.79
CA MET A 64 -6.41 8.05 -7.83
C MET A 64 -6.24 8.86 -6.54
N PRO A 65 -7.31 8.98 -5.74
CA PRO A 65 -7.24 9.68 -4.46
C PRO A 65 -6.27 8.97 -3.51
N ILE A 66 -5.49 9.77 -2.79
CA ILE A 66 -4.60 9.32 -1.71
C ILE A 66 -5.21 9.77 -0.39
N TYR A 67 -5.51 8.82 0.48
CA TYR A 67 -5.94 9.05 1.84
C TYR A 67 -4.77 8.90 2.80
N THR A 68 -4.81 9.60 3.92
CA THR A 68 -3.80 9.48 4.97
C THR A 68 -4.44 9.37 6.35
N SER A 69 -3.77 8.63 7.23
CA SER A 69 -4.19 8.41 8.61
C SER A 69 -2.98 8.30 9.53
N LYS A 70 -3.19 8.50 10.83
CA LYS A 70 -2.19 8.22 11.88
C LYS A 70 -2.55 7.00 12.73
N ASP A 71 -3.77 6.48 12.59
CA ASP A 71 -4.33 5.46 13.47
C ASP A 71 -5.07 4.35 12.72
N LEU A 72 -5.00 4.34 11.37
CA LEU A 72 -5.71 3.41 10.46
C LEU A 72 -7.24 3.45 10.54
N VAL A 73 -7.81 4.34 11.34
CA VAL A 73 -9.26 4.45 11.57
C VAL A 73 -9.80 5.76 11.01
N ASN A 74 -9.13 6.87 11.32
CA ASN A 74 -9.50 8.20 10.89
C ASN A 74 -8.70 8.60 9.66
N TRP A 75 -9.37 8.61 8.52
CA TRP A 75 -8.77 8.92 7.22
C TRP A 75 -9.19 10.29 6.72
N ARG A 76 -8.23 11.00 6.12
CA ARG A 76 -8.47 12.26 5.39
C ARG A 76 -7.92 12.14 3.98
N LEU A 77 -8.61 12.76 3.01
CA LEU A 77 -8.06 12.91 1.67
C LEU A 77 -6.81 13.80 1.75
N ALA A 78 -5.67 13.30 1.27
CA ALA A 78 -4.41 14.01 1.21
C ALA A 78 -4.24 14.71 -0.15
N SER A 79 -4.41 13.97 -1.25
CA SER A 79 -4.25 14.50 -2.61
C SER A 79 -4.91 13.59 -3.64
N HIS A 80 -4.80 13.96 -4.92
CA HIS A 80 -5.07 13.09 -6.05
C HIS A 80 -3.80 12.96 -6.90
N VAL A 81 -3.43 11.72 -7.25
CA VAL A 81 -2.28 11.47 -8.13
C VAL A 81 -2.51 12.08 -9.51
N VAL A 82 -3.70 11.87 -10.08
CA VAL A 82 -4.09 12.38 -11.40
C VAL A 82 -4.97 13.61 -11.22
N SER A 83 -4.34 14.78 -11.19
CA SER A 83 -5.00 16.08 -10.99
C SER A 83 -4.90 17.01 -12.20
N ARG A 84 -4.16 16.62 -13.23
CA ARG A 84 -3.97 17.40 -14.46
C ARG A 84 -4.23 16.56 -15.71
N PRO A 85 -4.92 17.10 -16.72
CA PRO A 85 -5.16 16.38 -17.98
C PRO A 85 -3.88 15.90 -18.67
N SER A 86 -2.77 16.61 -18.49
CA SER A 86 -1.48 16.26 -19.10
C SER A 86 -0.87 14.96 -18.56
N GLN A 87 -1.30 14.47 -17.39
CA GLN A 87 -0.80 13.23 -16.79
C GLN A 87 -1.36 12.01 -17.53
N VAL A 88 -2.67 11.99 -17.80
CA VAL A 88 -3.34 10.90 -18.54
C VAL A 88 -4.36 11.50 -19.51
N PRO A 89 -3.91 12.05 -20.67
CA PRO A 89 -4.81 12.73 -21.61
C PRO A 89 -5.96 11.84 -22.13
N GLN A 90 -5.75 10.53 -22.15
CA GLN A 90 -6.68 9.54 -22.68
C GLN A 90 -7.91 9.35 -21.77
N ILE A 91 -7.88 9.78 -20.50
CA ILE A 91 -9.02 9.61 -19.59
C ILE A 91 -10.28 10.33 -20.09
N GLY A 92 -10.13 11.45 -20.81
CA GLY A 92 -11.25 12.18 -21.41
C GLY A 92 -11.84 11.52 -22.66
N LEU A 93 -11.22 10.44 -23.17
CA LEU A 93 -11.65 9.75 -24.40
C LEU A 93 -12.42 8.46 -24.12
N THR A 94 -12.39 7.96 -22.89
CA THR A 94 -13.04 6.70 -22.53
C THR A 94 -14.49 6.92 -22.15
N VAL A 95 -15.39 6.17 -22.80
CA VAL A 95 -16.84 6.21 -22.57
C VAL A 95 -17.37 4.97 -21.84
N SER A 96 -16.51 3.98 -21.58
CA SER A 96 -16.91 2.77 -20.87
C SER A 96 -16.95 3.03 -19.37
N GLN A 97 -18.06 2.72 -18.71
CA GLN A 97 -18.23 2.93 -17.26
C GLN A 97 -17.18 2.23 -16.41
N ASN A 98 -16.69 1.09 -16.89
CA ASN A 98 -15.62 0.34 -16.25
C ASN A 98 -14.24 0.67 -16.84
N GLY A 99 -14.05 1.73 -17.62
CA GLY A 99 -12.75 2.13 -18.17
C GLY A 99 -12.00 3.12 -17.28
N GLY A 100 -10.88 3.67 -17.76
CA GLY A 100 -10.14 4.74 -17.09
C GLY A 100 -8.89 4.26 -16.34
N LEU A 101 -8.68 4.79 -15.13
CA LEU A 101 -7.46 4.65 -14.31
C LEU A 101 -7.34 3.26 -13.66
N TRP A 102 -7.23 2.24 -14.52
CA TRP A 102 -6.85 0.85 -14.24
C TRP A 102 -6.35 0.15 -15.54
N ALA A 103 -6.76 0.66 -16.71
CA ALA A 103 -6.36 0.15 -18.01
C ALA A 103 -6.13 1.28 -19.02
N ARG A 104 -4.85 1.53 -19.35
CA ARG A 104 -4.48 2.42 -20.46
C ARG A 104 -4.62 1.67 -21.80
N PRO A 105 -5.08 2.34 -22.88
CA PRO A 105 -5.09 1.75 -24.21
C PRO A 105 -3.71 1.21 -24.62
N GLY A 106 -3.69 0.06 -25.29
CA GLY A 106 -2.45 -0.51 -25.83
C GLY A 106 -1.63 -1.33 -24.83
N ARG A 107 -2.26 -1.89 -23.77
CA ARG A 107 -1.58 -2.75 -22.78
C ARG A 107 -0.37 -2.05 -22.16
N SER A 108 -0.60 -0.85 -21.66
CA SER A 108 0.40 -0.05 -20.96
C SER A 108 -0.10 0.28 -19.57
N GLN A 109 0.80 0.59 -18.65
CA GLN A 109 0.48 1.02 -17.30
C GLN A 109 1.31 2.24 -16.91
N ASP A 110 0.84 2.92 -15.87
CA ASP A 110 1.39 4.19 -15.40
C ASP A 110 1.96 4.03 -13.98
N LEU A 111 3.21 4.46 -13.81
CA LEU A 111 3.80 4.65 -12.50
C LEU A 111 4.01 6.15 -12.25
N PHE A 112 3.50 6.64 -11.13
CA PHE A 112 3.65 8.02 -10.71
C PHE A 112 4.57 8.13 -9.50
N THR A 113 5.32 9.22 -9.44
CA THR A 113 6.17 9.56 -8.29
C THR A 113 5.82 10.96 -7.78
N THR A 114 6.03 11.16 -6.50
CA THR A 114 5.86 12.45 -5.83
C THR A 114 6.90 12.62 -4.74
N THR A 115 7.29 13.86 -4.46
CA THR A 115 8.07 14.23 -3.28
C THR A 115 7.19 14.69 -2.12
N ASN A 116 5.90 14.91 -2.35
CA ASN A 116 4.95 15.31 -1.33
C ASN A 116 3.56 14.71 -1.59
N PRO A 117 3.14 13.66 -0.86
CA PRO A 117 1.86 13.00 -1.08
C PRO A 117 0.65 13.84 -0.63
N TYR A 118 0.86 14.97 0.04
CA TYR A 118 -0.20 15.91 0.45
C TYR A 118 -0.53 16.97 -0.61
N ASP A 119 0.24 17.04 -1.69
CA ASP A 119 0.07 18.06 -2.72
C ASP A 119 -0.15 17.41 -4.09
N SER A 120 -1.36 17.60 -4.63
CA SER A 120 -1.73 17.09 -5.95
C SER A 120 -0.84 17.65 -7.07
N SER A 121 -0.24 18.83 -6.87
CA SER A 121 0.68 19.45 -7.83
C SER A 121 2.07 18.81 -7.83
N SER A 122 2.46 18.11 -6.76
CA SER A 122 3.77 17.46 -6.61
C SER A 122 3.90 16.15 -7.37
N TRP A 123 2.80 15.55 -7.83
CA TRP A 123 2.82 14.34 -8.63
C TRP A 123 3.35 14.62 -10.03
N GLY A 124 4.34 13.84 -10.48
CA GLY A 124 4.97 14.00 -11.79
C GLY A 124 4.11 13.58 -12.98
N ALA A 125 4.72 13.63 -14.17
CA ALA A 125 4.23 12.89 -15.32
C ALA A 125 4.42 11.38 -15.09
N PRO A 126 3.57 10.50 -15.64
CA PRO A 126 3.74 9.07 -15.44
C PRO A 126 4.96 8.54 -16.20
N LEU A 127 5.66 7.61 -15.57
CA LEU A 127 6.46 6.63 -16.30
C LEU A 127 5.50 5.61 -16.92
N VAL A 128 5.47 5.55 -18.24
CA VAL A 128 4.58 4.65 -18.99
C VAL A 128 5.37 3.44 -19.48
N PHE A 129 4.88 2.24 -19.20
CA PHE A 129 5.54 0.99 -19.60
C PHE A 129 4.53 -0.05 -20.14
N PRO A 130 4.94 -0.93 -21.06
CA PRO A 130 4.05 -1.92 -21.67
C PRO A 130 3.85 -3.11 -20.73
N LEU A 131 2.64 -3.32 -20.20
CA LEU A 131 2.33 -4.45 -19.32
C LEU A 131 1.30 -5.37 -19.97
N LEU A 132 1.55 -6.68 -19.92
CA LEU A 132 0.69 -7.66 -20.58
C LEU A 132 -0.74 -7.67 -20.02
N ASP A 133 -0.89 -7.40 -18.72
CA ASP A 133 -2.13 -7.51 -17.97
C ASP A 133 -2.28 -6.38 -16.91
N ILE A 134 -3.31 -6.50 -16.08
CA ILE A 134 -3.71 -5.52 -15.05
C ILE A 134 -3.04 -5.75 -13.69
N ASP A 135 -3.39 -4.87 -12.75
CA ASP A 135 -2.99 -4.89 -11.34
C ASP A 135 -1.47 -4.91 -11.12
N PRO A 136 -0.73 -3.92 -11.67
CA PRO A 136 0.68 -3.79 -11.37
C PRO A 136 0.91 -3.50 -9.88
N SER A 137 1.86 -4.22 -9.29
CA SER A 137 2.37 -3.97 -7.94
C SER A 137 3.90 -3.95 -7.98
N ILE A 138 4.52 -3.04 -7.22
CA ILE A 138 5.97 -2.87 -7.19
C ILE A 138 6.52 -3.39 -5.87
N PHE A 139 7.61 -4.14 -5.96
CA PHE A 139 8.37 -4.65 -4.83
C PHE A 139 9.84 -4.27 -4.98
N TRP A 140 10.40 -3.63 -3.96
CA TRP A 140 11.83 -3.34 -3.87
C TRP A 140 12.48 -4.40 -2.99
N ASP A 141 13.43 -5.15 -3.55
CA ASP A 141 14.16 -6.19 -2.82
C ASP A 141 15.44 -5.62 -2.19
N ASP A 142 15.94 -6.31 -1.16
CA ASP A 142 17.11 -5.89 -0.39
C ASP A 142 18.41 -5.89 -1.23
N ASP A 143 18.41 -6.59 -2.37
CA ASP A 143 19.53 -6.64 -3.31
C ASP A 143 19.58 -5.44 -4.28
N GLY A 144 18.63 -4.51 -4.16
CA GLY A 144 18.49 -3.34 -5.01
C GLY A 144 17.69 -3.59 -6.30
N THR A 145 17.22 -4.82 -6.53
CA THR A 145 16.35 -5.13 -7.67
C THR A 145 14.94 -4.62 -7.41
N THR A 146 14.34 -3.99 -8.42
CA THR A 146 12.91 -3.66 -8.40
C THR A 146 12.14 -4.66 -9.24
N TYR A 147 11.16 -5.30 -8.62
CA TYR A 147 10.25 -6.24 -9.24
C TYR A 147 8.89 -5.61 -9.45
N LEU A 148 8.26 -6.01 -10.55
CA LEU A 148 6.89 -5.69 -10.91
C LEU A 148 6.09 -6.98 -10.95
N HIS A 149 5.05 -7.06 -10.13
CA HIS A 149 4.05 -8.13 -10.15
C HIS A 149 2.79 -7.67 -10.87
N PHE A 150 2.06 -8.59 -11.48
CA PHE A 150 0.79 -8.32 -12.16
C PHE A 150 -0.07 -9.58 -12.30
N SER A 151 -1.33 -9.40 -12.69
CA SER A 151 -2.37 -10.44 -12.75
C SER A 151 -1.86 -11.76 -13.39
N GLY A 152 -2.35 -12.88 -12.87
CA GLY A 152 -1.81 -14.22 -13.17
C GLY A 152 -0.57 -14.60 -12.34
N ILE A 153 -0.21 -13.76 -11.36
CA ILE A 153 0.98 -13.92 -10.48
C ILE A 153 2.27 -13.99 -11.30
N HIS A 154 2.40 -13.05 -12.23
CA HIS A 154 3.64 -12.84 -12.97
C HIS A 154 4.59 -11.94 -12.17
N GLN A 155 5.89 -12.14 -12.39
CA GLN A 155 6.96 -11.29 -11.89
C GLN A 155 7.93 -10.98 -13.03
N GLN A 156 8.34 -9.73 -13.13
CA GLN A 156 9.45 -9.28 -13.98
C GLN A 156 10.20 -8.14 -13.29
N THR A 157 11.40 -7.81 -13.77
CA THR A 157 12.10 -6.61 -13.31
C THR A 157 11.62 -5.37 -14.04
N ILE A 158 11.74 -4.20 -13.42
CA ILE A 158 11.47 -2.90 -14.04
C ILE A 158 12.59 -1.90 -13.72
N ASP A 159 13.02 -1.13 -14.71
CA ASP A 159 13.84 0.07 -14.52
C ASP A 159 12.91 1.28 -14.30
N LEU A 160 12.96 1.87 -13.10
CA LEU A 160 12.11 2.99 -12.70
C LEU A 160 12.46 4.33 -13.36
N THR A 161 13.56 4.39 -14.13
CA THR A 161 13.94 5.56 -14.91
C THR A 161 13.42 5.46 -16.34
N THR A 162 13.53 4.28 -16.94
CA THR A 162 13.26 4.08 -18.37
C THR A 162 11.93 3.35 -18.65
N GLY A 163 11.38 2.66 -17.66
CA GLY A 163 10.22 1.78 -17.83
C GLY A 163 10.56 0.47 -18.55
N ALA A 164 11.84 0.18 -18.77
CA ALA A 164 12.28 -1.06 -19.40
C ALA A 164 11.97 -2.26 -18.51
N LEU A 165 11.42 -3.32 -19.11
CA LEU A 165 11.00 -4.52 -18.41
C LEU A 165 11.94 -5.69 -18.71
N GLY A 166 12.22 -6.48 -17.70
CA GLY A 166 12.83 -7.79 -17.85
C GLY A 166 11.84 -8.84 -18.40
N PRO A 167 12.32 -10.07 -18.66
CA PRO A 167 11.44 -11.16 -19.07
C PRO A 167 10.47 -11.55 -17.93
N PRO A 168 9.16 -11.72 -18.22
CA PRO A 168 8.20 -12.16 -17.22
C PRO A 168 8.31 -13.65 -16.91
N SER A 169 8.02 -14.00 -15.66
CA SER A 169 7.93 -15.37 -15.18
C SER A 169 6.72 -15.55 -14.26
N ILE A 170 6.04 -16.68 -14.34
CA ILE A 170 4.97 -17.03 -13.38
C ILE A 170 5.64 -17.59 -12.14
N ILE A 171 5.44 -16.94 -10.99
CA ILE A 171 6.06 -17.38 -9.73
C ILE A 171 5.19 -18.37 -8.96
N ARG A 172 3.87 -18.37 -9.19
CA ARG A 172 2.91 -19.30 -8.57
C ARG A 172 1.63 -19.42 -9.41
N LYS A 173 0.93 -20.55 -9.33
CA LYS A 173 -0.45 -20.68 -9.84
C LYS A 173 -1.46 -20.27 -8.78
N GLY A 174 -2.51 -19.57 -9.18
CA GLY A 174 -3.64 -19.22 -8.31
C GLY A 174 -4.28 -20.43 -7.62
N PHE A 175 -4.98 -20.16 -6.51
CA PHE A 175 -5.73 -21.17 -5.77
C PHE A 175 -7.08 -21.53 -6.43
N THR A 176 -7.55 -20.69 -7.36
CA THR A 176 -8.83 -20.81 -8.06
C THR A 176 -8.64 -21.07 -9.55
N GLU A 177 -9.71 -21.50 -10.22
CA GLU A 177 -9.79 -21.59 -11.68
C GLU A 177 -9.80 -20.23 -12.39
N PHE A 178 -10.06 -19.15 -11.64
CA PHE A 178 -9.97 -17.77 -12.11
C PHE A 178 -8.53 -17.24 -12.06
N ILE A 179 -8.21 -16.30 -12.97
CA ILE A 179 -6.93 -15.58 -12.98
C ILE A 179 -6.83 -14.77 -11.68
N PRO A 180 -5.75 -14.94 -10.89
CA PRO A 180 -5.54 -14.13 -9.69
C PRO A 180 -5.25 -12.68 -10.03
N ASP A 181 -6.02 -11.78 -9.42
CA ASP A 181 -5.88 -10.32 -9.51
C ASP A 181 -5.23 -9.76 -8.22
N GLY A 182 -4.69 -8.54 -8.30
CA GLY A 182 -4.04 -7.84 -7.18
C GLY A 182 -2.87 -8.57 -6.48
N PRO A 183 -1.87 -9.13 -7.19
CA PRO A 183 -0.75 -9.81 -6.54
C PRO A 183 0.13 -8.82 -5.78
N GLN A 184 0.53 -9.21 -4.57
CA GLN A 184 1.50 -8.46 -3.76
C GLN A 184 2.48 -9.41 -3.08
N GLU A 185 3.73 -8.96 -2.94
CA GLU A 185 4.77 -9.67 -2.19
C GLU A 185 5.02 -8.94 -0.87
N ALA A 186 4.82 -9.65 0.25
CA ALA A 186 5.22 -9.17 1.57
C ALA A 186 6.69 -9.51 1.81
N PRO A 187 7.48 -8.59 2.42
CA PRO A 187 8.87 -8.90 2.78
C PRO A 187 8.91 -10.11 3.72
N SER A 188 9.64 -11.15 3.32
CA SER A 188 9.86 -12.34 4.17
C SER A 188 11.13 -12.19 4.99
N SER A 189 11.05 -12.55 6.27
CA SER A 189 12.20 -12.58 7.16
C SER A 189 13.31 -13.47 6.59
N ALA A 190 14.43 -12.84 6.21
CA ALA A 190 15.75 -13.40 5.93
C ALA A 190 15.80 -14.72 5.12
N THR A 191 16.15 -14.62 3.83
CA THR A 191 16.97 -15.67 3.21
C THR A 191 17.94 -15.05 2.22
N THR A 192 19.19 -14.94 2.65
CA THR A 192 20.35 -14.48 1.87
C THR A 192 20.72 -15.49 0.78
N LYS A 193 20.11 -15.43 -0.41
CA LYS A 193 20.75 -15.85 -1.68
C LYS A 193 20.11 -15.10 -2.87
N PRO A 194 20.91 -14.47 -3.75
CA PRO A 194 20.41 -13.86 -4.98
C PRO A 194 19.93 -14.98 -5.91
N SER A 195 18.68 -14.89 -6.33
CA SER A 195 18.10 -15.79 -7.32
C SER A 195 17.26 -14.94 -8.28
N PRO A 196 17.44 -15.03 -9.61
CA PRO A 196 16.80 -14.13 -10.59
C PRO A 196 15.26 -14.22 -10.65
N ALA A 197 14.68 -15.13 -9.88
CA ALA A 197 13.31 -15.10 -9.43
C ALA A 197 13.32 -15.63 -8.00
N ARG A 198 12.94 -14.81 -7.02
CA ARG A 198 12.69 -15.30 -5.66
C ARG A 198 11.51 -16.26 -5.74
N LYS A 199 11.79 -17.55 -5.94
CA LYS A 199 10.78 -18.60 -5.79
C LYS A 199 10.42 -18.65 -4.32
N ILE A 200 9.33 -17.96 -3.96
CA ILE A 200 8.76 -18.02 -2.62
C ILE A 200 8.56 -19.48 -2.24
N SER A 201 9.07 -19.87 -1.08
CA SER A 201 9.00 -21.24 -0.59
C SER A 201 7.55 -21.71 -0.57
N GLN A 202 7.36 -22.98 -0.97
CA GLN A 202 6.06 -23.64 -1.11
C GLN A 202 5.44 -24.02 0.24
N ALA A 203 5.49 -23.15 1.24
CA ALA A 203 4.74 -23.39 2.46
C ALA A 203 3.24 -23.14 2.17
N PRO A 204 2.35 -24.12 2.42
CA PRO A 204 0.92 -23.92 2.26
C PRO A 204 0.43 -23.03 3.41
N THR A 205 0.34 -21.72 3.18
CA THR A 205 -0.59 -20.91 3.97
C THR A 205 -2.00 -21.44 3.70
N PRO A 206 -2.85 -21.67 4.72
CA PRO A 206 -4.24 -22.04 4.48
C PRO A 206 -4.91 -20.91 3.70
N ALA A 207 -5.22 -21.17 2.44
CA ALA A 207 -6.00 -20.25 1.63
C ALA A 207 -7.49 -20.41 1.96
N PRO A 208 -8.29 -19.33 1.89
CA PRO A 208 -7.86 -17.93 1.70
C PRO A 208 -7.45 -17.25 3.02
N LEU A 209 -6.46 -16.35 2.96
CA LEU A 209 -6.07 -15.50 4.10
C LEU A 209 -7.22 -14.61 4.57
N GLN A 210 -8.00 -14.08 3.62
CA GLN A 210 -9.21 -13.33 3.89
C GLN A 210 -10.25 -13.65 2.80
N THR A 211 -11.43 -14.06 3.24
CA THR A 211 -12.61 -14.19 2.39
C THR A 211 -13.84 -14.02 3.25
N ARG A 212 -14.95 -13.57 2.66
CA ARG A 212 -16.28 -13.76 3.26
C ARG A 212 -17.26 -14.20 2.19
N TYR A 213 -17.42 -15.52 2.07
CA TYR A 213 -18.46 -16.18 1.30
C TYR A 213 -19.50 -16.77 2.27
N LYS A 214 -20.21 -15.90 2.98
CA LYS A 214 -21.26 -16.29 3.93
C LYS A 214 -22.46 -15.39 3.73
N PRO A 215 -23.59 -15.88 3.19
CA PRO A 215 -24.75 -15.05 2.81
C PRO A 215 -25.30 -14.18 3.94
N GLU A 216 -25.15 -14.64 5.19
CA GLU A 216 -25.62 -13.98 6.40
C GLU A 216 -24.76 -12.80 6.86
N SER A 217 -23.59 -12.57 6.26
CA SER A 217 -22.74 -11.43 6.63
C SER A 217 -23.17 -10.14 5.95
N TYR A 218 -23.08 -9.01 6.66
CA TYR A 218 -23.22 -7.69 6.04
C TYR A 218 -22.06 -7.34 5.10
N PHE A 219 -20.87 -7.93 5.31
CA PHE A 219 -19.71 -7.73 4.44
C PHE A 219 -19.60 -8.90 3.45
N GLN A 220 -19.77 -8.58 2.18
CA GLN A 220 -19.59 -9.50 1.05
C GLN A 220 -18.40 -9.06 0.18
N THR A 221 -18.00 -9.92 -0.75
CA THR A 221 -16.94 -9.63 -1.74
C THR A 221 -15.63 -9.11 -1.13
N VAL A 222 -15.26 -9.62 0.05
CA VAL A 222 -14.04 -9.24 0.75
C VAL A 222 -12.84 -9.89 0.06
N GLY A 223 -11.93 -9.08 -0.47
CA GLY A 223 -10.73 -9.47 -1.21
C GLY A 223 -9.90 -8.24 -1.61
N HIS A 224 -8.96 -8.40 -2.55
CA HIS A 224 -8.05 -7.34 -3.02
C HIS A 224 -7.32 -6.62 -1.86
N ALA A 225 -6.75 -7.42 -0.95
CA ALA A 225 -6.10 -6.91 0.26
C ALA A 225 -4.63 -6.54 -0.01
N ASP A 226 -4.16 -5.55 0.73
CA ASP A 226 -2.75 -5.13 0.81
C ASP A 226 -2.23 -5.34 2.24
N LEU A 227 -1.00 -5.85 2.36
CA LEU A 227 -0.35 -6.11 3.65
C LEU A 227 0.86 -5.19 3.82
N PHE A 228 0.84 -4.40 4.88
CA PHE A 228 1.94 -3.52 5.28
C PHE A 228 2.15 -3.58 6.78
N GLN A 229 3.37 -3.29 7.23
CA GLN A 229 3.67 -3.15 8.65
C GLN A 229 3.56 -1.70 9.12
N ASP A 230 3.16 -1.49 10.38
CA ASP A 230 3.27 -0.19 11.04
C ASP A 230 4.70 0.09 11.54
N GLY A 231 4.94 1.31 12.04
CA GLY A 231 6.24 1.71 12.58
C GLY A 231 6.68 0.97 13.86
N SER A 232 5.81 0.14 14.43
CA SER A 232 6.12 -0.74 15.57
C SER A 232 6.34 -2.19 15.14
N GLY A 233 6.25 -2.50 13.84
CA GLY A 233 6.39 -3.84 13.29
C GLY A 233 5.14 -4.72 13.43
N ASN A 234 3.98 -4.14 13.74
CA ASN A 234 2.71 -4.86 13.73
C ASN A 234 2.20 -4.99 12.29
N TRP A 235 1.48 -6.07 12.01
CA TRP A 235 0.75 -6.33 10.76
C TRP A 235 -0.75 -6.10 10.95
#